data_AF-A0A927LNR0-F1
#
_entry.id   AF-A0A927LNR0-F1
#
_cell.length_a   1.000
_cell.length_b   1.000
_cell.length_c   1.000
_cell.angle_alpha   90.00
_cell.angle_beta   90.00
_cell.angle_gamma   90.00
#
_symmetry.space_group_name_H-M   'P 1'
#
loop_
_entity.id
_entity.type
_entity.pdbx_description
1 polymer ?
#
loop_
_entity_poly.entity_id
_entity_poly.type
_entity_poly.pdbx_seq_one_letter_code
_entity_poly.pdbx_strand_id
1 'polypeptide(L)'
;MGNAKRLLQRRLDQWKNAATQFIAGPEEVEEEPSLELDPELLAKCRQMADAQQVTVSEIVNQIVEQYWTLKSNELLVPISREQLDRNPLLYLDGLSERSINLYGDTQYEQH
;
A
#
# COMPACT_ATOMS: atom_id res chain seq x y z
N MET A 1 -52.87 1.04 -28.60
CA MET A 1 -52.05 0.48 -27.49
C MET A 1 -50.55 0.83 -27.61
N GLY A 2 -50.17 2.03 -28.08
CA GLY A 2 -48.75 2.42 -28.26
C GLY A 2 -48.21 3.41 -27.23
N ASN A 3 -49.08 4.18 -26.58
CA ASN A 3 -48.68 5.31 -25.74
C ASN A 3 -48.25 4.90 -24.32
N ALA A 4 -48.84 3.83 -23.77
CA ALA A 4 -48.48 3.30 -22.46
C ALA A 4 -47.06 2.69 -22.44
N LYS A 5 -46.66 1.98 -23.50
CA LYS A 5 -45.29 1.44 -23.63
C LYS A 5 -44.23 2.55 -23.71
N ARG A 6 -44.53 3.65 -24.43
CA ARG A 6 -43.63 4.81 -24.53
C ARG A 6 -43.47 5.55 -23.20
N LEU A 7 -44.53 5.63 -22.39
CA LEU A 7 -44.46 6.22 -21.05
C LEU A 7 -43.63 5.38 -20.08
N LEU A 8 -43.78 4.05 -20.10
CA LEU A 8 -42.99 3.14 -19.28
C LEU A 8 -41.50 3.16 -19.65
N GLN A 9 -41.16 3.20 -20.94
CA GLN A 9 -39.78 3.36 -21.38
C GLN A 9 -39.16 4.67 -20.87
N ARG A 10 -39.87 5.80 -20.99
CA ARG A 10 -39.38 7.10 -20.48
C ARG A 10 -39.14 7.10 -18.98
N ARG A 11 -39.99 6.43 -18.20
CA ARG A 11 -39.81 6.31 -16.74
C ARG A 11 -38.61 5.44 -16.39
N LEU A 12 -38.41 4.35 -17.12
CA LEU A 12 -37.26 3.46 -16.93
C LEU A 12 -35.94 4.18 -17.29
N ASP A 13 -35.92 4.94 -18.38
CA ASP A 13 -34.75 5.73 -18.76
C ASP A 13 -34.45 6.84 -17.72
N GLN A 14 -35.47 7.51 -17.19
CA GLN A 14 -35.31 8.49 -16.12
C GLN A 14 -34.73 7.86 -14.85
N TRP A 15 -35.22 6.68 -14.47
CA TRP A 15 -34.72 5.96 -13.30
C TRP A 15 -33.30 5.45 -13.50
N LYS A 16 -32.98 4.94 -14.69
CA LYS A 16 -31.62 4.52 -15.04
C LYS A 16 -30.65 5.69 -14.90
N ASN A 17 -30.99 6.85 -15.48
CA ASN A 17 -30.14 8.03 -15.42
C ASN A 17 -30.00 8.57 -13.99
N ALA A 18 -31.07 8.56 -13.20
CA ALA A 18 -31.02 8.97 -11.79
C ALA A 18 -30.14 8.01 -10.96
N ALA A 19 -30.24 6.70 -11.20
CA ALA A 19 -29.38 5.71 -10.55
C ALA A 19 -27.92 5.83 -10.99
N THR A 20 -27.66 6.08 -12.28
CA THR A 20 -26.29 6.32 -12.77
C THR A 20 -25.66 7.55 -12.09
N GLN A 21 -26.41 8.64 -11.95
CA GLN A 21 -25.94 9.84 -11.24
C GLN A 21 -25.78 9.61 -9.73
N PHE A 22 -26.61 8.77 -9.12
CA PHE A 22 -26.48 8.41 -7.71
C PHE A 22 -25.28 7.50 -7.44
N ILE A 23 -25.02 6.53 -8.33
CA ILE A 23 -23.88 5.62 -8.24
C ILE A 23 -22.57 6.33 -8.56
N ALA A 24 -22.58 7.28 -9.52
CA ALA A 24 -21.40 8.07 -9.85
C ALA A 24 -20.91 8.94 -8.67
N GLY A 25 -21.76 9.16 -7.65
CA GLY A 25 -21.43 10.03 -6.52
C GLY A 25 -21.21 11.49 -6.97
N PRO A 26 -21.02 12.43 -6.04
CA PRO A 26 -20.39 13.68 -6.42
C PRO A 26 -19.04 13.32 -7.06
N GLU A 27 -18.77 13.85 -8.26
CA GLU A 27 -17.40 13.98 -8.75
C GLU A 27 -16.69 14.95 -7.80
N GLU A 28 -16.37 14.47 -6.60
CA GLU A 28 -15.21 14.96 -5.88
C GLU A 28 -14.08 14.65 -6.85
N VAL A 29 -13.65 15.69 -7.58
CA VAL A 29 -12.35 15.71 -8.23
C VAL A 29 -11.41 15.38 -7.08
N GLU A 30 -11.06 14.11 -6.93
CA GLU A 30 -10.06 13.66 -5.98
C GLU A 30 -8.84 14.49 -6.36
N GLU A 31 -8.58 15.54 -5.59
CA GLU A 31 -7.36 16.31 -5.72
C GLU A 31 -6.26 15.29 -5.47
N GLU A 32 -5.65 14.81 -6.56
CA GLU A 32 -4.56 13.86 -6.46
C GLU A 32 -3.57 14.44 -5.44
N PRO A 33 -3.26 13.71 -4.36
CA PRO A 33 -2.45 14.23 -3.29
C PRO A 33 -1.10 14.66 -3.88
N SER A 34 -0.88 15.98 -3.93
CA SER A 34 0.34 16.53 -4.50
C SER A 34 1.44 16.44 -3.44
N LEU A 35 2.52 15.75 -3.80
CA LEU A 35 3.70 15.60 -2.96
C LEU A 35 4.76 16.59 -3.44
N GLU A 36 5.12 17.56 -2.59
CA GLU A 36 6.26 18.43 -2.83
C GLU A 36 7.56 17.68 -2.51
N LEU A 37 8.48 17.66 -3.48
CA LEU A 37 9.80 17.05 -3.35
C LEU A 37 10.87 18.13 -3.31
N ASP A 38 11.92 17.90 -2.54
CA ASP A 38 13.10 18.76 -2.57
C ASP A 38 13.67 18.84 -3.99
N PRO A 39 14.13 20.02 -4.44
CA PRO A 39 14.56 20.24 -5.82
C PRO A 39 15.73 19.34 -6.23
N GLU A 40 16.62 19.00 -5.29
CA GLU A 40 17.73 18.08 -5.54
C GLU A 40 17.27 16.63 -5.73
N LEU A 41 16.26 16.20 -4.96
CA LEU A 41 15.67 14.86 -5.09
C LEU A 41 14.85 14.75 -6.37
N LEU A 42 14.11 15.80 -6.72
CA LEU A 42 13.37 15.88 -7.97
C LEU A 42 14.31 15.78 -9.18
N ALA A 43 15.46 16.45 -9.15
CA ALA A 43 16.46 16.33 -10.21
C ALA A 43 16.99 14.90 -10.38
N LYS A 44 17.25 14.20 -9.27
CA LYS A 44 17.67 12.78 -9.29
C LYS A 44 16.55 11.87 -9.82
N CYS A 45 15.31 12.07 -9.36
CA CYS A 45 14.17 11.28 -9.82
C CYS A 45 13.91 11.51 -11.31
N ARG A 46 14.10 12.74 -11.82
CA ARG A 46 14.03 13.04 -13.26
C ARG A 46 15.10 12.30 -14.05
N GLN A 47 16.36 12.31 -13.58
CA GLN A 47 17.42 11.55 -14.27
C GLN A 47 17.13 10.04 -14.32
N MET A 48 16.56 9.48 -13.25
CA MET A 48 16.17 8.07 -13.21
C MET A 48 14.95 7.79 -14.11
N ALA A 49 13.97 8.69 -14.11
CA ALA A 49 12.80 8.64 -14.98
C ALA A 49 13.21 8.68 -16.47
N ASP A 50 14.12 9.59 -16.83
CA ASP A 50 14.66 9.72 -18.19
C ASP A 50 15.44 8.46 -18.61
N ALA A 51 16.23 7.88 -17.70
CA ALA A 51 17.00 6.67 -17.97
C ALA A 51 16.11 5.43 -18.17
N GLN A 52 14.99 5.35 -17.45
CA GLN A 52 14.07 4.21 -17.49
C GLN A 52 12.85 4.43 -18.40
N GLN A 53 12.73 5.62 -19.01
CA GLN A 53 11.59 6.06 -19.83
C GLN A 53 10.24 5.93 -19.11
N VAL A 54 10.22 6.23 -17.82
CA VAL A 54 9.02 6.21 -16.96
C VAL A 54 8.76 7.59 -16.37
N THR A 55 7.60 7.77 -15.74
CA THR A 55 7.26 9.03 -15.09
C THR A 55 7.97 9.19 -13.75
N VAL A 56 8.15 10.44 -13.31
CA VAL A 56 8.72 10.73 -11.98
C VAL A 56 7.85 10.13 -10.86
N SER A 57 6.53 10.12 -11.02
CA SER A 57 5.59 9.52 -10.07
C SER A 57 5.79 8.01 -9.93
N GLU A 58 6.00 7.29 -11.03
CA GLU A 58 6.29 5.85 -10.98
C GLU A 58 7.60 5.54 -10.26
N ILE A 59 8.66 6.33 -10.50
CA ILE A 59 9.94 6.17 -9.78
C ILE A 59 9.75 6.38 -8.28
N VAL A 60 9.01 7.41 -7.88
CA VAL A 60 8.72 7.68 -6.45
C VAL A 60 7.94 6.54 -5.84
N ASN A 61 6.89 6.05 -6.53
CA ASN A 61 6.08 4.92 -6.05
C ASN A 61 6.93 3.65 -5.88
N GLN A 62 7.82 3.35 -6.84
CA GLN A 62 8.72 2.21 -6.75
C GLN A 62 9.69 2.31 -5.56
N ILE A 63 10.24 3.50 -5.30
CA ILE A 63 11.14 3.72 -4.15
C ILE A 63 10.39 3.48 -2.83
N VAL A 64 9.16 3.97 -2.73
CA VAL A 64 8.32 3.77 -1.55
C VAL A 64 8.00 2.28 -1.36
N GLU A 65 7.62 1.57 -2.42
CA GLU A 65 7.35 0.13 -2.37
C GLU A 65 8.59 -0.68 -1.93
N GLN A 66 9.76 -0.35 -2.48
CA GLN A 66 11.02 -0.97 -2.08
C GLN A 66 11.36 -0.70 -0.62
N TYR A 67 11.16 0.53 -0.14
CA TYR A 67 11.38 0.88 1.27
C TYR A 67 10.52 0.03 2.21
N TRP A 68 9.23 -0.13 1.89
CA TRP A 68 8.33 -0.97 2.69
C TRP A 68 8.70 -2.46 2.65
N THR A 69 9.12 -2.95 1.49
CA THR A 69 9.58 -4.33 1.31
C THR A 69 10.85 -4.62 2.10
N LEU A 70 11.78 -3.67 2.18
CA LEU A 70 12.99 -3.81 2.98
C LEU A 70 12.67 -3.70 4.48
N LYS A 71 11.85 -2.73 4.87
CA LYS A 71 11.45 -2.52 6.26
C LYS A 71 10.69 -3.71 6.85
N SER A 72 9.83 -4.36 6.06
CA SER A 72 9.12 -5.56 6.50
C SER A 72 10.07 -6.74 6.75
N ASN A 73 11.18 -6.83 6.01
CA ASN A 73 12.21 -7.84 6.22
C ASN A 73 13.14 -7.53 7.41
N GLU A 74 13.43 -6.25 7.68
CA GLU A 74 14.29 -5.84 8.81
C GLU A 74 13.65 -6.07 10.19
N LEU A 75 12.31 -6.12 10.27
CA LEU A 75 11.59 -6.29 11.54
C LEU A 75 11.63 -7.73 12.09
N LEU A 76 12.27 -8.66 11.39
CA LEU A 76 12.29 -10.08 11.75
C LEU A 76 13.69 -10.57 12.14
N VAL A 77 14.45 -9.78 12.89
CA VAL A 77 15.66 -10.32 13.53
C VAL A 77 15.22 -11.40 14.53
N PRO A 78 15.53 -12.70 14.29
CA PRO A 78 15.15 -13.74 15.23
C PRO A 78 15.96 -13.54 16.52
N ILE A 79 15.28 -13.44 17.65
CA ILE A 79 15.93 -13.38 18.96
C ILE A 79 16.59 -14.74 19.22
N SER A 80 17.90 -14.75 19.46
CA SER A 80 18.60 -16.00 19.77
C SER A 80 18.27 -16.47 21.20
N ARG A 81 18.32 -17.79 21.43
CA ARG A 81 18.09 -18.38 22.76
C ARG A 81 19.02 -17.79 23.82
N GLU A 82 20.28 -17.54 23.46
CA GLU A 82 21.27 -16.94 24.35
C GLU A 82 20.95 -15.49 24.75
N GLN A 83 20.33 -14.71 23.85
CA GLN A 83 19.89 -13.35 24.16
C GLN A 83 18.68 -13.36 25.10
N LEU A 84 17.81 -14.34 24.91
CA LEU A 84 16.61 -14.53 25.72
C LEU A 84 16.95 -15.05 27.13
N ASP A 85 17.96 -15.92 27.28
CA ASP A 85 18.46 -16.35 28.59
C ASP A 85 19.09 -15.21 29.40
N ARG A 86 19.72 -14.23 28.71
CA ARG A 86 20.32 -13.04 29.34
C ARG A 86 19.29 -11.99 29.71
N ASN A 87 18.17 -11.91 29.00
CA ASN A 87 17.11 -10.96 29.29
C ASN A 87 15.73 -11.60 29.10
N PRO A 88 15.12 -12.13 30.18
CA PRO A 88 13.81 -12.78 30.11
C PRO A 88 12.67 -11.80 29.79
N LEU A 89 12.88 -10.47 29.86
CA LEU A 89 11.86 -9.48 29.46
C LEU A 89 11.61 -9.49 27.95
N LEU A 90 12.52 -10.05 27.16
CA LEU A 90 12.33 -10.25 25.72
C LEU A 90 11.18 -11.22 25.40
N TYR A 91 10.80 -12.10 26.33
CA TYR A 91 9.58 -12.92 26.19
C TYR A 91 8.32 -12.07 26.16
N LEU A 92 8.28 -11.00 26.97
CA LEU A 92 7.12 -10.11 27.04
C LEU A 92 7.02 -9.26 25.77
N ASP A 93 8.15 -8.82 25.23
CA ASP A 93 8.19 -8.04 23.97
C ASP A 93 7.70 -8.90 22.78
N GLY A 94 8.04 -10.20 22.77
CA GLY A 94 7.52 -11.15 21.77
C GLY A 94 6.03 -11.50 21.92
N LEU A 95 5.43 -11.32 23.11
CA LEU A 95 3.99 -11.48 23.34
C LEU A 95 3.19 -10.22 23.03
N SER A 96 3.85 -9.06 22.96
CA SER A 96 3.24 -7.75 22.79
C SER A 96 3.07 -7.36 21.32
N GLU A 97 2.42 -8.19 20.48
CA GLU A 97 2.00 -7.91 19.08
C GLU A 97 3.05 -7.30 18.10
N ARG A 98 4.27 -7.00 18.55
CA ARG A 98 5.43 -6.74 17.72
C ARG A 98 5.84 -8.09 17.19
N SER A 99 5.64 -8.28 15.89
CA SER A 99 5.94 -9.51 15.18
C SER A 99 7.44 -9.84 15.25
N ILE A 100 7.88 -10.44 16.35
CA ILE A 100 9.21 -10.97 16.53
C ILE A 100 9.09 -12.48 16.27
N ASN A 101 9.66 -12.97 15.17
CA ASN A 101 9.72 -14.40 14.89
C ASN A 101 10.61 -15.10 15.92
N LEU A 102 10.00 -15.81 16.86
CA LEU A 102 10.65 -16.50 17.98
C LEU A 102 11.40 -17.80 17.60
N TYR A 103 11.39 -18.19 16.33
CA TYR A 103 11.97 -19.46 15.87
C TYR A 103 12.85 -19.25 14.63
N GLY A 104 14.10 -18.86 14.86
CA GLY A 104 15.19 -19.12 13.91
C GLY A 104 15.78 -20.49 14.24
N ASP A 105 15.72 -21.44 13.30
CA ASP A 105 16.38 -22.74 13.41
C ASP A 105 17.90 -22.54 13.52
N THR A 106 18.44 -22.63 14.74
CA THR A 106 19.87 -22.85 14.92
C THR A 106 20.13 -24.32 14.64
N GLN A 107 20.68 -24.63 13.46
CA GLN A 107 21.29 -25.93 13.22
C GLN A 107 22.40 -26.12 14.26
N TYR A 108 22.21 -27.09 15.15
CA TYR A 108 23.23 -27.49 16.10
C TYR A 108 24.38 -28.12 15.32
N GLU A 109 25.50 -27.43 15.23
CA GLU A 109 26.78 -28.08 14.90
C GLU A 109 27.06 -29.12 15.98
N GLN A 110 26.98 -30.40 15.59
CA GLN A 110 27.35 -31.53 16.41
C GLN A 110 28.89 -31.62 16.41
N HIS A 111 29.50 -31.31 17.54
CA HIS A 111 30.89 -31.67 17.85
C HIS A 111 31.03 -33.15 18.18
#